data_AF-A0A0L1ICL7-F1
#
_entry.id   AF-A0A0L1ICL7-F1
#
_cell.length_a   1.000
_cell.length_b   1.000
_cell.length_c   1.000
_cell.angle_alpha   90.00
_cell.angle_beta   90.00
_cell.angle_gamma   90.00
#
_symmetry.space_group_name_H-M   'P 1'
#
loop_
_entity.id
_entity.type
_entity.pdbx_description
1 polymer ?
#
loop_
_entity_poly.entity_id
_entity_poly.type
_entity_poly.pdbx_seq_one_letter_code
_entity_poly.pdbx_strand_id
1 'polypeptide(L)'
;MSNLYDILGKAVINKEKKDEFQNLILKSEGFIDDVLHEKLRERQKKRDEILQDLFDMEILIENLKLFVNMKDKSEVETLTSLGCDSYVYADIINKNKIFIQLGYEFYLEMTLEEAIKFLKKKINLYEE
;
A
#
# COMPACT_ATOMS: atom_id res chain seq x y z
N MET A 1 26.99 -35.42 6.28
CA MET A 1 25.91 -34.77 7.06
C MET A 1 24.60 -35.35 6.59
N SER A 2 23.93 -36.16 7.42
CA SER A 2 22.66 -36.79 7.04
C SER A 2 21.59 -35.71 6.93
N ASN A 3 20.91 -35.61 5.78
CA ASN A 3 19.81 -34.68 5.56
C ASN A 3 18.68 -34.99 6.57
N LEU A 4 17.94 -33.99 7.04
CA LEU A 4 16.79 -34.15 7.94
C LEU A 4 15.81 -35.20 7.39
N TYR A 5 15.65 -35.26 6.06
CA TYR A 5 14.85 -36.28 5.37
C TYR A 5 15.39 -37.72 5.54
N ASP A 6 16.70 -37.93 5.58
CA ASP A 6 17.31 -39.26 5.79
C ASP A 6 17.15 -39.74 7.24
N ILE A 7 17.23 -38.82 8.20
CA ILE A 7 17.07 -39.13 9.62
C ILE A 7 15.60 -39.45 9.91
N LEU A 8 14.67 -38.69 9.32
CA LEU A 8 13.23 -38.91 9.43
C LEU A 8 12.78 -40.18 8.69
N GLY A 9 13.34 -40.48 7.51
CA GLY A 9 13.03 -41.69 6.75
C GLY A 9 13.37 -42.99 7.50
N LYS A 10 14.41 -42.99 8.34
CA LYS A 10 14.80 -44.16 9.14
C LYS A 10 13.89 -44.42 10.35
N ALA A 11 13.17 -43.41 10.84
CA ALA A 11 12.23 -43.56 11.96
C ALA A 11 10.88 -44.21 11.55
N VAL A 12 10.59 -44.27 10.25
CA VAL A 12 9.29 -44.64 9.65
C VAL A 12 9.15 -46.14 9.33
N ILE A 13 10.11 -46.99 9.76
CA ILE A 13 10.15 -48.43 9.41
C ILE A 13 8.96 -49.24 9.96
N ASN A 14 8.16 -48.72 10.90
CA ASN A 14 6.91 -49.33 11.34
C ASN A 14 5.72 -48.89 10.46
N LYS A 15 5.06 -49.85 9.79
CA LYS A 15 3.95 -49.63 8.85
C LYS A 15 2.82 -48.75 9.41
N GLU A 16 2.44 -48.92 10.68
CA GLU A 16 1.41 -48.09 11.34
C GLU A 16 1.85 -46.64 11.56
N LYS A 17 3.13 -46.41 11.94
CA LYS A 17 3.67 -45.05 12.13
C LYS A 17 3.86 -44.31 10.81
N LYS A 18 3.99 -45.04 9.69
CA LYS A 18 4.14 -44.46 8.36
C LYS A 18 2.86 -43.77 7.89
N ASP A 19 1.71 -44.39 8.10
CA ASP A 19 0.42 -43.83 7.69
C ASP A 19 0.03 -42.63 8.56
N GLU A 20 0.30 -42.68 9.88
CA GLU A 20 0.12 -41.52 10.77
C GLU A 20 1.04 -40.35 10.38
N PHE A 21 2.29 -40.64 10.02
CA PHE A 21 3.26 -39.62 9.62
C PHE A 21 2.91 -39.00 8.26
N GLN A 22 2.45 -39.79 7.29
CA GLN A 22 1.96 -39.27 6.01
C GLN A 22 0.72 -38.38 6.20
N ASN A 23 -0.20 -38.76 7.07
CA ASN A 23 -1.36 -37.92 7.42
C ASN A 23 -0.93 -36.61 8.10
N LEU A 24 0.12 -36.63 8.92
CA LEU A 24 0.65 -35.41 9.54
C LEU A 24 1.31 -34.48 8.50
N ILE A 25 2.05 -35.04 7.54
CA ILE A 25 2.61 -34.27 6.42
C ILE A 25 1.49 -33.61 5.63
N LEU A 26 0.48 -34.36 5.19
CA LEU A 26 -0.64 -33.83 4.41
C LEU A 26 -1.41 -32.74 5.18
N LYS A 27 -1.63 -32.92 6.48
CA LYS A 27 -2.26 -31.88 7.32
C LYS A 27 -1.38 -30.64 7.45
N SER A 28 -0.06 -30.82 7.54
CA SER A 28 0.89 -29.71 7.64
C SER A 28 0.98 -28.94 6.33
N GLU A 29 1.05 -29.64 5.19
CA GLU A 29 1.04 -29.06 3.84
C GLU A 29 -0.27 -28.30 3.59
N GLY A 30 -1.42 -28.91 3.89
CA GLY A 30 -2.71 -28.24 3.78
C GLY A 30 -2.82 -27.00 4.68
N PHE A 31 -2.29 -27.05 5.90
CA PHE A 31 -2.26 -25.86 6.76
C PHE A 31 -1.34 -24.75 6.23
N ILE A 32 -0.18 -25.11 5.66
CA ILE A 32 0.75 -24.15 5.05
C ILE A 32 0.08 -23.46 3.86
N ASP A 33 -0.51 -24.24 2.95
CA ASP A 33 -1.10 -23.70 1.72
C ASP A 33 -2.42 -22.98 1.97
N ASP A 34 -3.36 -23.60 2.68
CA ASP A 34 -4.72 -23.06 2.82
C ASP A 34 -4.81 -21.92 3.84
N VAL A 35 -3.85 -21.85 4.78
CA VAL A 35 -3.90 -20.86 5.87
C VAL A 35 -2.72 -19.91 5.85
N LEU A 36 -1.48 -20.41 5.82
CA LEU A 36 -0.31 -19.53 5.93
C LEU A 36 -0.08 -18.73 4.65
N HIS A 37 -0.16 -19.36 3.48
CA HIS A 37 -0.01 -18.67 2.20
C HIS A 37 -1.13 -17.66 1.95
N GLU A 38 -2.40 -18.02 2.22
CA GLU A 38 -3.51 -17.06 2.08
C GLU A 38 -3.37 -15.89 3.04
N LYS A 39 -3.07 -16.13 4.32
CA LYS A 39 -2.81 -15.02 5.28
C LYS A 39 -1.64 -14.15 4.85
N LEU A 40 -0.56 -14.75 4.34
CA LEU A 40 0.58 -13.99 3.83
C LEU A 40 0.16 -13.10 2.66
N ARG A 41 -0.61 -13.64 1.71
CA ARG A 41 -1.11 -12.89 0.54
C ARG A 41 -1.99 -11.73 0.96
N GLU A 42 -2.91 -11.93 1.92
CA GLU A 42 -3.74 -10.85 2.45
C GLU A 42 -2.90 -9.74 3.10
N ARG A 43 -1.85 -10.11 3.85
CA ARG A 43 -0.95 -9.12 4.49
C ARG A 43 -0.10 -8.38 3.47
N GLN A 44 0.37 -9.07 2.44
CA GLN A 44 1.09 -8.44 1.33
C GLN A 44 0.20 -7.44 0.61
N LYS A 45 -1.04 -7.83 0.27
CA LYS A 45 -1.99 -6.92 -0.38
C LYS A 45 -2.25 -5.65 0.45
N LYS A 46 -2.50 -5.79 1.75
CA LYS A 46 -2.70 -4.63 2.64
C LYS A 46 -1.46 -3.73 2.72
N ARG A 47 -0.27 -4.34 2.76
CA ARG A 47 0.99 -3.58 2.73
C ARG A 47 1.11 -2.80 1.42
N ASP A 48 0.81 -3.44 0.29
CA ASP A 48 0.95 -2.82 -1.02
C ASP A 48 -0.06 -1.66 -1.19
N GLU A 49 -1.29 -1.80 -0.68
CA GLU A 49 -2.28 -0.72 -0.59
C GLU A 49 -1.75 0.49 0.23
N ILE A 50 -1.20 0.24 1.43
CA ILE A 50 -0.62 1.30 2.28
C ILE A 50 0.58 1.97 1.60
N LEU A 51 1.45 1.20 0.94
CA LEU A 51 2.60 1.74 0.22
C LEU A 51 2.17 2.62 -0.94
N GLN A 52 1.11 2.24 -1.65
CA GLN A 52 0.57 3.06 -2.74
C GLN A 52 0.01 4.39 -2.22
N ASP A 53 -0.75 4.37 -1.12
CA ASP A 53 -1.23 5.58 -0.46
C ASP A 53 -0.07 6.50 -0.03
N LEU A 54 1.03 5.91 0.47
CA LEU A 54 2.24 6.67 0.85
C LEU A 54 2.89 7.35 -0.35
N PHE A 55 3.08 6.63 -1.45
CA PHE A 55 3.64 7.21 -2.68
C PHE A 55 2.77 8.34 -3.22
N ASP A 56 1.46 8.17 -3.23
CA ASP A 56 0.52 9.20 -3.70
C ASP A 56 0.61 10.47 -2.83
N MET A 57 0.74 10.31 -1.50
CA MET A 57 0.94 11.43 -0.57
C MET A 57 2.28 12.14 -0.78
N GLU A 58 3.37 11.41 -1.03
CA GLU A 58 4.69 11.98 -1.32
C GLU A 58 4.69 12.79 -2.63
N ILE A 59 4.13 12.22 -3.70
CA ILE A 59 3.98 12.89 -5.00
C ILE A 59 3.16 14.18 -4.83
N LEU A 60 2.06 14.11 -4.08
CA LEU A 60 1.23 15.27 -3.81
C LEU A 60 2.02 16.36 -3.06
N ILE A 61 2.82 16.01 -2.05
CA ILE A 61 3.67 16.98 -1.35
C ILE A 61 4.63 17.68 -2.31
N GLU A 62 5.30 16.95 -3.20
CA GLU A 62 6.20 17.56 -4.18
C GLU A 62 5.46 18.48 -5.16
N ASN A 63 4.30 18.08 -5.64
CA ASN A 63 3.45 18.92 -6.50
C ASN A 63 3.04 20.22 -5.78
N LEU A 64 2.60 20.13 -4.52
CA LEU A 64 2.23 21.30 -3.74
C LEU A 64 3.40 22.27 -3.56
N LYS A 65 4.62 21.77 -3.32
CA LYS A 65 5.82 22.62 -3.25
C LYS A 65 6.08 23.37 -4.55
N LEU A 66 5.83 22.75 -5.71
CA LEU A 66 5.94 23.43 -7.01
C LEU A 66 4.97 24.62 -7.10
N PHE A 67 3.71 24.43 -6.68
CA PHE A 67 2.70 25.50 -6.68
C PHE A 67 3.02 26.64 -5.69
N VAL A 68 3.59 26.32 -4.53
CA VAL A 68 4.09 27.32 -3.55
C VAL A 68 5.21 28.16 -4.16
N ASN A 69 6.12 27.53 -4.90
CA ASN A 69 7.28 28.21 -5.50
C ASN A 69 6.94 29.05 -6.74
N MET A 70 5.76 28.87 -7.35
CA MET A 70 5.29 29.73 -8.45
C MET A 70 4.85 31.10 -7.90
N LYS A 71 5.70 32.13 -8.04
CA LYS A 71 5.46 33.46 -7.46
C LYS A 71 4.54 34.39 -8.26
N ASP A 72 4.35 34.16 -9.57
CA ASP A 72 3.84 35.22 -10.46
C ASP A 72 2.54 34.90 -11.23
N LYS A 73 1.87 33.79 -10.94
CA LYS A 73 0.60 33.44 -11.58
C LYS A 73 -0.42 32.98 -10.55
N SER A 74 -1.50 33.75 -10.37
CA SER A 74 -2.67 33.31 -9.58
C SER A 74 -3.46 32.24 -10.32
N GLU A 75 -3.48 32.35 -11.65
CA GLU A 75 -4.17 31.44 -12.57
C GLU A 75 -3.17 30.55 -13.29
N VAL A 76 -3.40 29.24 -13.21
CA VAL A 76 -2.55 28.22 -13.85
C VAL A 76 -3.42 27.39 -14.77
N GLU A 77 -3.14 27.44 -16.07
CA GLU A 77 -3.74 26.54 -17.05
C GLU A 77 -3.10 25.15 -16.90
N THR A 78 -3.95 24.12 -16.83
CA THR A 78 -3.53 22.73 -16.61
C THR A 78 -4.23 21.81 -17.59
N LEU A 79 -3.51 20.80 -18.07
CA LEU A 79 -4.09 19.70 -18.84
C LEU A 79 -4.57 18.62 -17.85
N THR A 80 -5.86 18.61 -17.57
CA THR A 80 -6.48 17.72 -16.58
C THR A 80 -6.97 16.44 -17.24
N SER A 81 -6.61 15.29 -16.68
CA SER A 81 -7.13 13.99 -17.11
C SER A 81 -8.57 13.79 -16.61
N LEU A 82 -9.46 13.38 -17.51
CA LEU A 82 -10.84 12.97 -17.20
C LEU A 82 -10.98 11.43 -17.11
N GLY A 83 -9.89 10.69 -17.32
CA GLY A 83 -9.88 9.24 -17.46
C GLY A 83 -9.94 8.77 -18.93
N CYS A 84 -9.75 7.47 -19.16
CA CYS A 84 -9.78 6.84 -20.49
C CYS A 84 -8.97 7.61 -21.57
N ASP A 85 -7.73 7.98 -21.23
CA ASP A 85 -6.83 8.77 -22.10
C ASP A 85 -7.44 10.07 -22.65
N SER A 86 -8.42 10.65 -21.94
CA SER A 86 -9.10 11.89 -22.30
C SER A 86 -8.63 13.03 -21.41
N TYR A 87 -8.32 14.18 -22.02
CA TYR A 87 -7.72 15.33 -21.33
C TYR A 87 -8.39 16.63 -21.76
N VAL A 88 -8.53 17.57 -20.82
CA VAL A 88 -9.10 18.91 -21.06
C VAL A 88 -8.24 20.00 -20.43
N TYR A 89 -8.22 21.18 -21.05
CA TYR A 89 -7.61 22.36 -20.45
C TYR A 89 -8.53 22.93 -19.36
N ALA A 90 -7.97 23.21 -18.19
CA ALA A 90 -8.67 23.76 -17.04
C ALA A 90 -7.80 24.81 -16.34
N ASP A 91 -8.44 25.92 -15.95
CA ASP A 91 -7.78 27.02 -15.25
C ASP A 91 -7.98 26.91 -13.74
N ILE A 92 -6.87 26.91 -13.00
CA ILE A 92 -6.88 26.97 -11.54
C ILE A 92 -7.09 28.42 -11.12
N ILE A 93 -8.29 28.75 -10.65
CA ILE A 93 -8.68 30.13 -10.26
C ILE A 93 -7.92 30.61 -9.01
N ASN A 94 -7.66 29.71 -8.05
CA ASN A 94 -6.92 30.01 -6.83
C ASN A 94 -5.92 28.91 -6.52
N LYS A 95 -4.66 29.12 -6.92
CA LYS A 95 -3.60 28.13 -6.66
C LYS A 95 -3.19 27.98 -5.20
N ASN A 96 -3.55 28.91 -4.31
CA ASN A 96 -3.03 28.94 -2.94
C ASN A 96 -3.85 28.08 -1.96
N LYS A 97 -4.90 27.43 -2.45
CA LYS A 97 -5.79 26.59 -1.65
C LYS A 97 -6.02 25.24 -2.31
N ILE A 98 -6.25 24.23 -1.47
CA ILE A 98 -6.56 22.86 -1.90
C ILE A 98 -7.61 22.25 -0.99
N PHE A 99 -8.44 21.37 -1.55
CA PHE A 99 -9.32 20.49 -0.80
C PHE A 99 -8.62 19.17 -0.47
N ILE A 100 -8.52 18.84 0.81
CA ILE A 100 -8.02 17.53 1.27
C ILE A 100 -9.16 16.76 1.93
N GLN A 101 -9.30 15.49 1.54
CA GLN A 101 -10.23 14.56 2.18
C GLN A 101 -9.74 14.17 3.58
N LEU A 102 -10.54 14.45 4.60
CA LEU A 102 -10.21 14.09 5.99
C LEU A 102 -10.67 12.67 6.35
N GLY A 103 -11.70 12.18 5.68
CA GLY A 103 -12.33 10.89 5.91
C GLY A 103 -13.81 10.94 5.56
N TYR A 104 -14.40 9.77 5.25
CA TYR A 104 -15.75 9.69 4.69
C TYR A 104 -15.87 10.62 3.47
N GLU A 105 -16.92 11.44 3.40
CA GLU A 105 -17.17 12.39 2.30
C GLU A 105 -16.86 13.84 2.72
N PHE A 106 -16.02 14.03 3.75
CA PHE A 106 -15.64 15.36 4.23
C PHE A 106 -14.32 15.83 3.62
N TYR A 107 -14.38 17.04 3.05
CA TYR A 107 -13.25 17.74 2.48
C TYR A 107 -13.03 19.06 3.22
N LEU A 108 -11.76 19.36 3.51
CA LEU A 108 -11.35 20.61 4.12
C LEU A 108 -10.56 21.44 3.12
N GLU A 109 -11.00 22.67 2.89
CA GLU A 109 -10.21 23.68 2.19
C GLU A 109 -9.10 24.18 3.12
N MET A 110 -7.85 24.07 2.68
CA MET A 110 -6.69 24.54 3.46
C MET A 110 -5.64 25.19 2.55
N THR A 111 -4.72 25.92 3.15
CA THR A 111 -3.56 26.47 2.44
C THR A 111 -2.59 25.37 2.02
N LEU A 112 -1.75 25.63 1.01
CA LEU A 112 -0.77 24.64 0.55
C LEU A 112 0.22 24.23 1.65
N GLU A 113 0.62 25.17 2.50
CA GLU A 113 1.53 24.94 3.63
C GLU A 113 0.88 24.07 4.71
N GLU A 114 -0.38 24.30 5.04
CA GLU A 114 -1.16 23.48 5.96
C GLU A 114 -1.35 22.07 5.43
N ALA A 115 -1.66 21.93 4.13
CA ALA A 115 -1.75 20.66 3.43
C ALA A 115 -0.47 19.85 3.52
N ILE A 116 0.69 20.47 3.24
CA ILE A 116 1.99 19.79 3.33
C ILE A 116 2.24 19.32 4.78
N LYS A 117 1.92 20.13 5.78
CA LYS A 117 2.08 19.76 7.19
C LYS A 117 1.15 18.60 7.58
N PHE A 118 -0.09 18.61 7.10
CA PHE A 118 -1.06 17.55 7.33
C PHE A 118 -0.62 16.23 6.70
N LEU A 119 -0.20 16.24 5.44
CA LEU A 119 0.25 15.04 4.72
C LEU A 119 1.50 14.44 5.37
N LYS A 120 2.48 15.26 5.78
CA LYS A 120 3.66 14.78 6.54
C LYS A 120 3.27 14.11 7.85
N LYS A 121 2.34 14.70 8.60
CA LYS A 121 1.84 14.09 9.84
C LYS A 121 1.14 12.74 9.56
N LYS A 122 0.41 12.65 8.45
CA LYS A 122 -0.27 11.42 8.03
C LYS A 122 0.73 10.35 7.62
N ILE A 123 1.79 10.68 6.86
CA ILE A 123 2.87 9.75 6.50
C ILE A 123 3.54 9.18 7.75
N ASN A 124 3.94 10.03 8.70
CA ASN A 124 4.56 9.58 9.94
C ASN A 124 3.68 8.59 10.73
N LEU A 125 2.35 8.73 10.67
CA LEU A 125 1.43 7.81 11.35
C LEU A 125 1.43 6.40 10.73
N TYR A 126 1.74 6.27 9.44
CA TYR A 126 1.84 4.96 8.77
C TYR A 126 3.22 4.32 8.90
N GLU A 127 4.25 5.11 9.23
CA GLU A 127 5.61 4.62 9.47
C GLU A 127 5.83 4.12 10.92
N GLU A 128 5.00 4.59 11.88
CA GLU A 128 4.95 4.12 13.28
C GLU A 128 4.18 2.80 13.45
#